data_AF-A0A9Q9HJL0-F1
#
_entry.id   AF-A0A9Q9HJL0-F1
#
_cell.length_a   1.000
_cell.length_b   1.000
_cell.length_c   1.000
_cell.angle_alpha   90.00
_cell.angle_beta   90.00
_cell.angle_gamma   90.00
#
_symmetry.space_group_name_H-M   'P 1'
#
loop_
_entity.id
_entity.type
_entity.pdbx_description
1 polymer ?
#
loop_
_entity_poly.entity_id
_entity_poly.type
_entity_poly.pdbx_seq_one_letter_code
_entity_poly.pdbx_strand_id
1 'polypeptide(L)'
;MEMLSPGCSHVYLIMSRNYLVTCDICDAVMDFDPTAELSVQTAHDTALTALSRYRRIAVAFIEAGSELVTRLHFDRAVQGRGGRLVLLGDTAENELDAHSPCLRWPVLARPVSTQMILAQLAPLQTGKRNNRSLAGLV
;
A
#
# COMPACT_ATOMS: atom_id res chain seq x y z
N MET A 1 11.30 -13.29 -29.95
CA MET A 1 10.73 -11.93 -29.88
C MET A 1 9.32 -12.09 -29.32
N GLU A 2 9.22 -12.22 -28.00
CA GLU A 2 7.94 -12.52 -27.35
C GLU A 2 7.07 -11.27 -27.29
N MET A 3 5.87 -11.38 -27.84
CA MET A 3 4.86 -10.34 -27.74
C MET A 3 4.31 -10.33 -26.32
N LEU A 4 4.83 -9.42 -25.48
CA LEU A 4 4.24 -9.13 -24.18
C LEU A 4 2.76 -8.79 -24.39
N SER A 5 1.90 -9.62 -23.83
CA SER A 5 0.45 -9.37 -23.82
C SER A 5 0.19 -8.05 -23.08
N PRO A 6 -0.83 -7.25 -23.48
CA PRO A 6 -1.25 -6.05 -22.73
C PRO A 6 -1.97 -6.45 -21.43
N GLY A 7 -1.23 -7.09 -20.52
CA GLY A 7 -1.73 -7.74 -19.32
C GLY A 7 -1.74 -6.79 -18.12
N CYS A 8 -2.84 -6.05 -17.96
CA CYS A 8 -3.29 -5.45 -16.70
C CYS A 8 -2.18 -5.01 -15.72
N SER A 9 -1.36 -4.03 -16.12
CA SER A 9 -0.34 -3.43 -15.25
C SER A 9 -0.91 -3.09 -13.85
N HIS A 10 -0.20 -3.51 -12.81
CA HIS A 10 -0.56 -3.12 -11.44
C HIS A 10 -0.14 -1.68 -11.20
N VAL A 11 -1.11 -0.85 -10.83
CA VAL A 11 -0.84 0.54 -10.45
C VAL A 11 -0.43 0.59 -8.99
N TYR A 12 0.74 1.16 -8.72
CA TYR A 12 1.22 1.49 -7.38
C TYR A 12 1.27 3.01 -7.24
N LEU A 13 0.64 3.53 -6.18
CA LEU A 13 0.62 4.96 -5.91
C LEU A 13 1.53 5.27 -4.73
N ILE A 14 2.40 6.26 -4.89
CA ILE A 14 3.30 6.72 -3.84
C ILE A 14 3.03 8.21 -3.64
N MET A 15 2.56 8.59 -2.45
CA MET A 15 2.43 9.98 -2.04
C MET A 15 3.37 10.22 -0.87
N SER A 16 4.44 10.96 -1.13
CA SER A 16 5.54 11.22 -0.19
C SER A 16 6.24 12.52 -0.58
N ARG A 17 6.70 13.27 0.43
CA ARG A 17 7.60 14.43 0.28
C ARG A 17 9.07 14.01 0.40
N ASN A 18 9.33 12.84 0.98
CA ASN A 18 10.67 12.29 1.09
C ASN A 18 11.08 11.61 -0.24
N TYR A 19 11.94 12.28 -1.00
CA TYR A 19 12.46 11.80 -2.28
C TYR A 19 13.20 10.46 -2.17
N LEU A 20 14.05 10.28 -1.14
CA LEU A 20 14.84 9.05 -0.99
C LEU A 20 13.94 7.83 -0.74
N VAL A 21 13.01 7.95 0.21
CA VAL A 21 12.00 6.90 0.47
C VAL A 21 11.13 6.64 -0.75
N THR A 22 10.86 7.66 -1.57
CA THR A 22 10.12 7.50 -2.84
C THR A 22 10.93 6.67 -3.83
N CYS A 23 12.23 6.94 -4.00
CA CYS A 23 13.11 6.12 -4.82
C CYS A 23 13.19 4.68 -4.32
N ASP A 24 13.43 4.46 -3.01
CA ASP A 24 13.51 3.12 -2.42
C ASP A 24 12.23 2.29 -2.69
N ILE A 25 11.05 2.92 -2.61
CA ILE A 25 9.77 2.28 -2.94
C ILE A 25 9.64 2.01 -4.44
N CYS A 26 9.97 2.98 -5.30
CA CYS A 26 9.91 2.82 -6.75
C CYS A 26 10.82 1.68 -7.23
N ASP A 27 12.07 1.64 -6.79
CA ASP A 27 13.05 0.62 -7.16
C ASP A 27 12.59 -0.76 -6.69
N ALA A 28 12.16 -0.88 -5.43
CA ALA A 28 11.63 -2.14 -4.88
C ALA A 28 10.34 -2.62 -5.57
N VAL A 29 9.50 -1.71 -6.09
CA VAL A 29 8.32 -2.07 -6.91
C VAL A 29 8.73 -2.50 -8.31
N MET A 30 9.67 -1.82 -8.96
CA MET A 30 10.14 -2.18 -10.31
C MET A 30 10.89 -3.52 -10.32
N ASP A 31 11.64 -3.83 -9.26
CA ASP A 31 12.28 -5.14 -9.07
C ASP A 31 11.26 -6.27 -8.86
N PHE A 32 10.12 -5.97 -8.24
CA PHE A 32 9.06 -6.93 -7.92
C PHE A 32 8.07 -7.16 -9.07
N ASP A 33 7.65 -6.07 -9.73
CA ASP A 33 6.75 -6.05 -10.88
C ASP A 33 7.34 -5.09 -11.95
N PRO A 34 8.20 -5.59 -12.85
CA PRO A 34 8.81 -4.79 -13.92
C PRO A 34 7.79 -4.21 -14.91
N THR A 35 6.50 -4.57 -14.80
CA THR A 35 5.40 -4.07 -15.63
C THR A 35 4.51 -3.08 -14.89
N ALA A 36 4.85 -2.70 -13.66
CA ALA A 36 4.11 -1.78 -12.81
C ALA A 36 3.92 -0.40 -13.43
N GLU A 37 2.77 0.22 -13.17
CA GLU A 37 2.55 1.65 -13.41
C GLU A 37 2.73 2.40 -12.08
N LEU A 38 3.73 3.28 -12.02
CA LEU A 38 4.03 4.07 -10.81
C LEU A 38 3.38 5.45 -10.90
N SER A 39 2.54 5.79 -9.92
CA SER A 39 1.97 7.14 -9.77
C SER A 39 2.57 7.84 -8.56
N VAL A 40 3.60 8.64 -8.78
CA VAL A 40 4.32 9.40 -7.74
C VAL A 40 3.70 10.77 -7.56
N GLN A 41 3.46 11.16 -6.30
CA GLN A 41 2.76 12.37 -5.87
C GLN A 41 3.45 12.97 -4.64
N THR A 42 3.39 14.29 -4.45
CA THR A 42 4.00 14.99 -3.30
C THR A 42 2.97 15.68 -2.38
N ALA A 43 1.69 15.59 -2.73
CA ALA A 43 0.58 16.20 -2.01
C ALA A 43 -0.65 15.28 -1.98
N HIS A 44 -1.41 15.37 -0.89
CA HIS A 44 -2.62 14.57 -0.67
C HIS A 44 -3.68 14.80 -1.76
N ASP A 45 -3.90 16.05 -2.17
CA ASP A 45 -4.91 16.39 -3.19
C ASP A 45 -4.57 15.84 -4.58
N THR A 46 -3.29 15.85 -4.97
CA THR A 46 -2.86 15.28 -6.24
C THR A 46 -2.90 13.75 -6.19
N ALA A 47 -2.66 13.14 -5.04
CA ALA A 47 -2.85 11.71 -4.83
C ALA A 47 -4.33 11.27 -4.86
N LEU A 48 -5.25 12.02 -4.26
CA LEU A 48 -6.70 11.77 -4.39
C LEU A 48 -7.15 11.90 -5.86
N THR A 49 -6.64 12.92 -6.56
CA THR A 49 -6.89 13.13 -8.00
C THR A 49 -6.28 12.01 -8.86
N ALA A 50 -5.11 11.48 -8.49
CA ALA A 50 -4.51 10.35 -9.19
C ALA A 50 -5.32 9.06 -8.95
N LEU A 51 -5.70 8.76 -7.70
CA LEU A 51 -6.59 7.64 -7.37
C LEU A 51 -7.88 7.69 -8.21
N SER A 52 -8.49 8.86 -8.42
CA SER A 52 -9.73 8.97 -9.21
C SER A 52 -9.58 8.50 -10.67
N ARG A 53 -8.38 8.59 -11.25
CA ARG A 53 -8.07 8.17 -12.64
C ARG A 53 -7.91 6.66 -12.79
N TYR A 54 -7.46 5.97 -11.75
CA TYR A 54 -7.17 4.55 -11.79
C TYR A 54 -8.36 3.68 -11.41
N ARG A 55 -8.63 2.64 -12.22
CA ARG A 55 -9.69 1.65 -11.96
C ARG A 55 -9.28 0.60 -10.92
N ARG A 56 -7.99 0.28 -10.84
CA ARG A 56 -7.41 -0.66 -9.87
C ARG A 56 -6.13 -0.06 -9.32
N ILE A 57 -5.85 -0.33 -8.05
CA ILE A 57 -4.60 0.00 -7.36
C ILE A 57 -4.15 -1.29 -6.67
N ALA A 58 -2.88 -1.63 -6.71
CA ALA A 58 -2.34 -2.77 -5.96
C ALA A 58 -1.98 -2.34 -4.52
N VAL A 59 -1.13 -1.31 -4.40
CA VAL A 59 -0.76 -0.70 -3.12
C VAL A 59 -0.69 0.82 -3.28
N ALA A 60 -1.16 1.54 -2.27
CA ALA A 60 -0.95 2.97 -2.09
C ALA A 60 -0.10 3.21 -0.84
N PHE A 61 1.08 3.82 -1.02
CA PHE A 61 1.97 4.28 0.02
C PHE A 61 1.68 5.77 0.26
N ILE A 62 1.23 6.15 1.45
CA ILE A 62 0.72 7.50 1.74
C ILE A 62 1.43 8.08 2.99
N GLU A 63 2.10 9.22 2.82
CA GLU A 63 2.66 10.03 3.91
C GLU A 63 1.55 10.73 4.72
N ALA A 64 1.00 10.02 5.70
CA ALA A 64 -0.10 10.50 6.55
C ALA A 64 -0.25 9.65 7.82
N GLY A 65 -0.73 10.29 8.89
CA GLY A 65 -1.30 9.58 10.04
C GLY A 65 -2.72 9.07 9.80
N SER A 66 -3.19 8.19 10.68
CA SER A 66 -4.48 7.49 10.60
C SER A 66 -5.67 8.44 10.61
N GLU A 67 -5.59 9.56 11.33
CA GLU A 67 -6.65 10.58 11.35
C GLU A 67 -6.83 11.22 9.97
N LEU A 68 -5.73 11.65 9.34
CA LEU A 68 -5.73 12.30 8.04
C LEU A 68 -6.23 11.36 6.94
N VAL A 69 -5.81 10.10 6.97
CA VAL A 69 -6.31 9.03 6.08
C VAL A 69 -7.81 8.85 6.21
N THR A 70 -8.32 8.73 7.44
CA THR A 70 -9.75 8.55 7.71
C THR A 70 -10.55 9.76 7.24
N ARG A 71 -10.05 10.97 7.52
CA ARG A 71 -10.69 12.26 7.19
C ARG A 71 -10.75 12.53 5.68
N LEU A 72 -9.71 12.15 4.94
CA LEU A 72 -9.64 12.28 3.47
C LEU A 72 -10.15 11.04 2.71
N HIS A 73 -10.60 10.01 3.44
CA HIS A 73 -11.13 8.75 2.88
C HIS A 73 -10.15 8.01 1.93
N PHE A 74 -8.84 8.14 2.17
CA PHE A 74 -7.81 7.40 1.43
C PHE A 74 -8.02 5.88 1.53
N ASP A 75 -8.41 5.40 2.71
CA ASP A 75 -8.75 4.01 2.98
C ASP A 75 -9.84 3.49 2.04
N ARG A 76 -10.97 4.21 1.96
CA ARG A 76 -12.13 3.86 1.12
C ARG A 76 -11.78 3.99 -0.37
N ALA A 77 -11.04 5.03 -0.74
CA ALA A 77 -10.63 5.25 -2.13
C ALA A 77 -9.72 4.14 -2.66
N VAL A 78 -8.79 3.64 -1.83
CA VAL A 78 -7.87 2.55 -2.18
C VAL A 78 -8.57 1.19 -2.11
N GLN A 79 -9.32 0.92 -1.04
CA GLN A 79 -10.07 -0.34 -0.88
C GLN A 79 -11.13 -0.53 -1.97
N GLY A 80 -11.83 0.53 -2.36
CA GLY A 80 -12.81 0.52 -3.46
C GLY A 80 -12.21 0.20 -4.84
N ARG A 81 -10.88 0.19 -4.97
CA ARG A 81 -10.11 -0.20 -6.17
C ARG A 81 -9.44 -1.57 -6.02
N GLY A 82 -9.74 -2.30 -4.95
CA GLY A 82 -9.14 -3.58 -4.61
C GLY A 82 -7.70 -3.49 -4.07
N GLY A 83 -7.23 -2.28 -3.73
CA GLY A 83 -5.87 -2.04 -3.27
C GLY A 83 -5.68 -2.09 -1.77
N ARG A 84 -4.42 -2.04 -1.33
CA ARG A 84 -4.01 -1.91 0.07
C ARG A 84 -3.43 -0.53 0.34
N LEU A 85 -3.67 -0.01 1.54
CA LEU A 85 -3.09 1.24 2.03
C LEU A 85 -1.96 0.93 3.01
N VAL A 86 -0.82 1.61 2.82
CA VAL A 86 0.36 1.59 3.69
C VAL A 86 0.69 3.03 4.05
N LEU A 87 0.97 3.29 5.32
CA LEU A 87 1.35 4.62 5.82
C LEU A 87 2.87 4.76 5.91
N LEU A 88 3.38 5.98 5.84
CA LEU A 88 4.80 6.28 6.03
C LEU A 88 4.99 7.71 6.58
N GLY A 89 6.22 8.01 7.02
CA GLY A 89 6.62 9.33 7.50
C GLY A 89 6.23 9.62 8.95
N ASP A 90 6.70 10.78 9.44
CA ASP A 90 6.76 11.13 10.87
C ASP A 90 5.45 10.89 11.63
N THR A 91 4.29 11.24 11.06
CA THR A 91 2.99 11.08 11.75
C THR A 91 2.61 9.62 11.94
N ALA A 92 2.86 8.76 10.94
CA ALA A 92 2.55 7.34 11.02
C ALA A 92 3.52 6.60 11.97
N GLU A 93 4.79 7.01 11.98
CA GLU A 93 5.81 6.49 12.90
C GLU A 93 5.49 6.88 14.35
N ASN A 94 5.15 8.13 14.62
CA ASN A 94 4.74 8.57 15.95
C ASN A 94 3.48 7.84 16.45
N GLU A 95 2.51 7.55 15.57
CA GLU A 95 1.33 6.74 15.90
C GLU A 95 1.69 5.27 16.21
N LEU A 96 2.69 4.71 15.53
CA LEU A 96 3.21 3.36 15.74
C LEU A 96 3.93 3.26 17.09
N ASP A 97 4.89 4.16 17.34
CA ASP A 97 5.69 4.19 18.58
C ASP A 97 4.81 4.43 19.81
N ALA A 98 3.80 5.31 19.68
CA ALA A 98 2.79 5.55 20.72
C ALA A 98 1.77 4.41 20.91
N HIS A 99 1.87 3.32 20.12
CA HIS A 99 0.92 2.20 20.12
C HIS A 99 -0.54 2.66 19.98
N SER A 100 -0.78 3.63 19.09
CA SER A 100 -2.06 4.31 18.95
C SER A 100 -3.21 3.34 18.61
N PRO A 101 -4.32 3.32 19.37
CA PRO A 101 -5.48 2.48 19.05
C PRO A 101 -6.21 2.94 17.77
N CYS A 102 -5.84 4.11 17.23
CA CYS A 102 -6.33 4.59 15.93
C CYS A 102 -5.56 4.00 14.74
N LEU A 103 -4.39 3.40 14.96
CA LEU A 103 -3.54 2.86 13.89
C LEU A 103 -4.11 1.55 13.36
N ARG A 104 -4.64 1.58 12.13
CA ARG A 104 -5.33 0.44 11.47
C ARG A 104 -4.61 -0.10 10.24
N TRP A 105 -3.56 0.58 9.79
CA TRP A 105 -2.87 0.30 8.54
C TRP A 105 -1.39 0.00 8.81
N PRO A 106 -0.74 -0.85 7.99
CA PRO A 106 0.70 -1.07 8.08
C PRO A 106 1.47 0.25 7.94
N VAL A 107 2.52 0.42 8.75
CA VAL A 107 3.42 1.57 8.70
C VAL A 107 4.78 1.12 8.18
N LEU A 108 5.28 1.83 7.16
CA LEU A 108 6.63 1.69 6.64
C LEU A 108 7.55 2.65 7.40
N ALA A 109 7.92 2.26 8.62
CA ALA A 109 8.77 3.07 9.50
C ALA A 109 10.22 3.12 9.03
N ARG A 110 10.91 4.24 9.29
CA ARG A 110 12.33 4.41 8.99
C ARG A 110 13.24 3.66 9.99
N PRO A 111 14.42 3.16 9.55
CA PRO A 111 14.93 3.18 8.18
C PRO A 111 14.14 2.23 7.26
N VAL A 112 13.70 2.75 6.12
CA VAL A 112 12.95 1.97 5.14
C VAL A 112 13.89 0.97 4.48
N SER A 113 13.45 -0.27 4.30
CA SER A 113 14.23 -1.31 3.62
C SER A 113 13.40 -2.01 2.55
N THR A 114 14.08 -2.50 1.51
CA THR A 114 13.48 -3.28 0.41
C THR A 114 12.64 -4.44 0.93
N GLN A 115 13.09 -5.14 1.99
CA GLN A 115 12.33 -6.25 2.59
C GLN A 115 10.99 -5.80 3.19
N MET A 116 10.97 -4.63 3.85
CA MET A 116 9.73 -4.07 4.40
C MET A 116 8.75 -3.65 3.31
N ILE A 117 9.26 -3.09 2.20
CA ILE A 117 8.45 -2.73 1.03
C ILE A 117 7.88 -4.00 0.38
N LEU A 118 8.73 -4.99 0.06
CA LEU A 118 8.33 -6.27 -0.53
C LEU A 118 7.28 -7.01 0.30
N ALA A 119 7.34 -6.94 1.63
CA ALA A 119 6.32 -7.50 2.52
C ALA A 119 4.93 -6.85 2.33
N GLN A 120 4.86 -5.59 1.89
CA GLN A 120 3.62 -4.92 1.53
C GLN A 120 3.19 -5.20 0.08
N LEU A 121 4.13 -5.49 -0.84
CA LEU A 121 3.82 -5.82 -2.23
C LEU A 121 3.28 -7.25 -2.37
N ALA A 122 3.87 -8.21 -1.66
CA ALA A 122 3.45 -9.61 -1.67
C ALA A 122 1.94 -9.76 -1.40
N PRO A 123 1.18 -10.57 -2.17
CA PRO A 123 -0.23 -10.78 -1.89
C PRO A 123 -0.44 -11.35 -0.48
N LEU A 124 -1.30 -10.71 0.31
CA LEU A 124 -1.77 -11.31 1.57
C LEU A 124 -2.46 -12.64 1.23
N GLN A 125 -1.84 -13.76 1.62
CA GLN A 125 -2.43 -15.09 1.46
C GLN A 125 -3.78 -15.12 2.19
N THR A 126 -4.86 -15.00 1.42
CA THR A 126 -6.20 -14.86 1.96
C THR A 126 -6.70 -16.22 2.43
N GLY A 127 -6.38 -16.53 3.68
CA GLY A 127 -7.07 -17.53 4.49
C GLY A 127 -6.55 -18.97 4.39
N LYS A 128 -5.90 -19.41 5.47
CA LYS A 128 -6.17 -20.73 6.04
C LYS A 128 -6.85 -20.60 7.39
N ARG A 129 -8.06 -20.02 7.40
CA ARG A 129 -8.97 -20.10 8.55
C ARG A 129 -9.41 -21.56 8.68
N ASN A 130 -8.65 -22.31 9.47
CA ASN A 130 -8.77 -23.76 9.57
C ASN A 130 -10.00 -24.15 10.40
N ASN A 131 -11.20 -23.97 9.84
CA ASN A 131 -12.44 -24.55 10.35
C ASN A 131 -12.42 -26.08 10.17
N ARG A 132 -11.64 -26.77 11.03
CA ARG A 132 -11.99 -28.11 11.50
C ARG A 132 -12.85 -27.89 12.74
N SER A 133 -14.13 -27.54 12.57
CA SER A 133 -15.17 -28.55 12.42
C SER A 133 -15.18 -29.53 13.59
N LEU A 134 -15.64 -29.03 14.75
CA LEU A 134 -16.25 -29.87 15.78
C LEU A 134 -17.57 -30.39 15.20
N ALA A 135 -17.55 -31.58 14.59
CA ALA A 135 -18.73 -32.20 13.98
C ALA A 135 -18.60 -33.73 13.93
N GLY A 136 -18.96 -34.40 15.04
CA GLY A 136 -19.06 -35.86 15.16
C GLY A 136 -17.75 -36.65 14.91
N LEU A 137 -17.77 -37.97 14.81
CA LEU A 137 -18.80 -38.91 15.26
C LEU A 137 -18.12 -40.27 15.58
N VAL A 138 -18.49 -41.00 16.64
CA VAL A 138 -19.49 -40.70 17.67
C VAL A 138 -18.98 -39.61 18.63
#